data_AF-A0A2K3UUX3-F1
#
_entry.id   AF-A0A2K3UUX3-F1
#
_cell.length_a   1.000
_cell.length_b   1.000
_cell.length_c   1.000
_cell.angle_alpha   90.00
_cell.angle_beta   90.00
_cell.angle_gamma   90.00
#
_symmetry.space_group_name_H-M   'P 1'
#
loop_
_entity.id
_entity.type
_entity.pdbx_description
1 polymer ?
#
loop_
_entity_poly.entity_id
_entity_poly.type
_entity_poly.pdbx_seq_one_letter_code
_entity_poly.pdbx_strand_id
1 'polypeptide(L)'
;MLILPTLYGALSLPLTTTSPQVSVRGGVQYLAGEVAFGADLLLGSGPRGLYGGPSGALIVGTSPGWMAGALLGYRNTLSGGRWGYFVEGKARYLFLKGAVTGHYAGATPEDLSFVSPGLGFGLTYRF
;
A
#
# COMPACT_ATOMS: atom_id res chain seq x y z
N MET A 1 -16.42 8.44 -11.43
CA MET A 1 -15.22 8.03 -10.67
C MET A 1 -14.05 8.05 -11.64
N LEU A 2 -13.12 9.00 -11.51
CA LEU A 2 -11.98 9.12 -12.41
C LEU A 2 -10.84 8.25 -11.87
N ILE A 3 -10.36 7.30 -12.66
CA ILE A 3 -9.16 6.50 -12.33
C ILE A 3 -7.95 7.38 -12.67
N LEU A 4 -7.30 7.93 -11.66
CA LEU A 4 -6.09 8.74 -11.84
C LEU A 4 -4.85 7.86 -11.68
N PRO A 5 -3.90 7.88 -12.63
CA PRO A 5 -2.63 7.22 -12.43
C PRO A 5 -1.88 7.92 -11.30
N THR A 6 -1.37 7.13 -10.34
CA THR A 6 -0.59 7.64 -9.21
C THR A 6 0.80 7.03 -9.24
N LEU A 7 1.83 7.85 -9.07
CA LEU A 7 3.19 7.37 -8.91
C LEU A 7 3.40 6.85 -7.49
N TYR A 8 4.08 5.71 -7.38
CA TYR A 8 4.34 5.03 -6.12
C TYR A 8 5.79 4.54 -6.11
N GLY A 9 6.49 4.83 -5.02
CA GLY A 9 7.83 4.33 -4.73
C GLY A 9 7.86 3.71 -3.34
N ALA A 10 8.52 2.57 -3.17
CA ALA A 10 8.59 1.90 -1.88
C ALA A 10 9.85 1.06 -1.72
N LEU A 11 10.17 0.81 -0.45
CA LEU A 11 11.23 -0.09 -0.02
C LEU A 11 10.60 -1.23 0.77
N SER A 12 10.98 -2.45 0.43
CA SER A 12 10.56 -3.67 1.13
C SER A 12 11.73 -4.30 1.86
N LEU A 13 11.53 -4.58 3.14
CA LEU A 13 12.50 -5.22 4.01
C LEU A 13 11.97 -6.60 4.44
N PRO A 14 12.65 -7.70 4.07
CA PRO A 14 12.28 -9.03 4.54
C PRO A 14 12.58 -9.15 6.03
N LEU A 15 11.57 -9.53 6.81
CA LEU A 15 11.70 -9.86 8.22
C LEU A 15 12.06 -11.34 8.42
N THR A 16 11.58 -12.19 7.53
CA THR A 16 11.94 -13.61 7.48
C THR A 16 12.53 -13.98 6.13
N THR A 17 13.28 -15.08 6.10
CA THR A 17 13.87 -15.66 4.87
C THR A 17 13.29 -17.04 4.55
N THR A 18 12.59 -17.66 5.50
CA THR A 18 11.87 -18.92 5.35
C THR A 18 10.45 -18.70 4.84
N SER A 19 9.90 -19.70 4.15
CA SER A 19 8.52 -19.65 3.64
C SER A 19 7.52 -20.02 4.75
N PRO A 20 6.43 -19.25 4.96
CA PRO A 20 6.06 -18.04 4.23
C PRO A 20 6.94 -16.84 4.61
N GLN A 21 7.34 -16.07 3.61
CA GLN A 21 8.16 -14.89 3.81
C GLN A 21 7.29 -13.73 4.32
N VAL A 22 7.76 -13.07 5.37
CA VAL A 22 7.18 -11.85 5.92
C VAL A 22 8.10 -10.69 5.55
N SER A 23 7.55 -9.60 5.04
CA SER A 23 8.28 -8.37 4.78
C SER A 23 7.45 -7.15 5.13
N VAL A 24 8.11 -6.09 5.57
CA VAL A 24 7.48 -4.78 5.75
C VAL A 24 7.82 -3.91 4.55
N ARG A 25 6.83 -3.17 4.05
CA ARG A 25 7.01 -2.27 2.91
C ARG A 25 6.57 -0.87 3.31
N GLY A 26 7.51 0.07 3.30
CA GLY A 26 7.25 1.49 3.48
C GLY A 26 7.35 2.21 2.14
N GLY A 27 6.43 3.12 1.85
CA GLY A 27 6.42 3.81 0.56
C GLY A 27 5.71 5.15 0.56
N VAL A 28 5.82 5.85 -0.56
CA VAL A 28 5.16 7.13 -0.81
C VAL A 28 4.37 7.01 -2.10
N GLN A 29 3.13 7.49 -2.08
CA GLN A 29 2.25 7.58 -3.22
C GLN A 29 1.82 9.03 -3.42
N TYR A 30 1.96 9.53 -4.64
CA TYR A 30 1.50 10.87 -5.00
C TYR A 30 0.06 10.78 -5.52
N LEU A 31 -0.83 11.45 -4.83
CA LEU A 31 -2.23 11.68 -5.19
C LEU A 31 -2.35 13.12 -5.71
N ALA A 32 -3.41 13.45 -6.43
CA ALA A 32 -3.58 14.80 -6.98
C ALA A 32 -3.69 15.85 -5.86
N GLY A 33 -2.60 16.59 -5.60
CA GLY A 33 -2.52 17.60 -4.53
C GLY A 33 -2.24 17.04 -3.12
N GLU A 34 -2.02 15.73 -2.99
CA GLU A 34 -1.86 15.04 -1.71
C GLU A 34 -0.69 14.04 -1.78
N VAL A 35 -0.07 13.77 -0.63
CA VAL A 35 0.99 12.76 -0.50
C VAL A 35 0.54 11.72 0.51
N ALA A 36 0.60 10.45 0.14
CA ALA A 36 0.26 9.33 1.03
C ALA A 36 1.51 8.52 1.40
N PHE A 37 1.81 8.44 2.69
CA PHE A 37 2.86 7.59 3.25
C PHE A 37 2.28 6.23 3.62
N GLY A 38 2.64 5.21 2.84
CA GLY A 38 2.14 3.84 2.99
C GLY A 38 3.02 2.96 3.87
N ALA A 39 2.38 2.08 4.62
CA ALA A 39 3.01 0.98 5.34
C ALA A 39 2.20 -0.30 5.11
N ASP A 40 2.85 -1.32 4.56
CA ASP A 40 2.24 -2.62 4.27
C ASP A 40 3.00 -3.74 4.99
N LEU A 41 2.26 -4.73 5.48
CA LEU A 41 2.83 -6.02 5.89
C LEU A 41 2.55 -7.03 4.77
N LEU A 42 3.60 -7.58 4.19
CA LEU A 42 3.51 -8.50 3.06
C LEU A 42 3.85 -9.91 3.51
N LEU A 43 2.89 -10.81 3.32
CA LEU A 43 2.98 -12.25 3.55
C LEU A 43 3.00 -12.93 2.18
N GLY A 44 4.00 -13.74 1.88
CA GLY A 44 4.03 -14.40 0.59
C GLY A 44 5.22 -15.29 0.30
N SER A 45 5.25 -15.73 -0.94
CA SER A 45 6.28 -16.62 -1.47
C SER A 45 7.47 -15.80 -2.00
N GLY A 46 8.58 -15.79 -1.25
CA GLY A 46 9.93 -15.47 -1.71
C GLY A 46 10.11 -14.35 -2.77
N PRO A 47 11.11 -14.48 -3.65
CA PRO A 47 11.36 -13.53 -4.75
C PRO A 47 10.44 -13.74 -5.97
N ARG A 48 9.65 -14.81 -5.98
CA ARG A 48 8.68 -15.13 -7.03
C ARG A 48 7.43 -15.75 -6.43
N GLY A 49 6.28 -15.19 -6.78
CA GLY A 49 4.97 -15.75 -6.49
C GLY A 49 4.01 -14.72 -5.91
N LEU A 50 2.93 -15.23 -5.33
CA LEU A 50 1.88 -14.43 -4.73
C LEU A 50 2.34 -13.89 -3.37
N TYR A 51 1.90 -12.67 -3.08
CA TYR A 51 2.02 -12.02 -1.78
C TYR A 51 0.79 -11.15 -1.51
N GLY A 52 0.50 -10.91 -0.25
CA GLY A 52 -0.57 -10.02 0.15
C GLY A 52 -0.52 -9.71 1.63
N GLY A 53 -1.43 -8.87 2.10
CA GLY A 53 -1.54 -8.57 3.51
C GLY A 53 -2.16 -7.20 3.79
N PRO A 54 -2.20 -6.81 5.06
CA PRO A 54 -2.79 -5.54 5.47
C PRO A 54 -1.93 -4.37 4.98
N SER A 55 -2.62 -3.28 4.66
CA SER A 55 -2.07 -2.09 4.04
C SER A 55 -2.66 -0.85 4.72
N GLY A 56 -1.81 0.06 5.14
CA GLY A 56 -2.20 1.37 5.67
C GLY A 56 -1.50 2.49 4.93
N ALA A 57 -2.09 3.68 4.94
CA ALA A 57 -1.39 4.90 4.52
C ALA A 57 -1.86 6.13 5.29
N LEU A 58 -0.95 7.05 5.59
CA LEU A 58 -1.26 8.38 6.11
C LEU A 58 -1.24 9.38 4.94
N ILE A 59 -2.34 10.07 4.71
CA ILE A 59 -2.47 11.16 3.75
C ILE A 59 -2.08 12.46 4.43
N VAL A 60 -1.17 13.21 3.81
CA VAL A 60 -0.81 14.58 4.19
C VAL A 60 -1.06 15.52 3.01
N GLY A 61 -1.45 16.76 3.31
CA GLY A 61 -1.78 17.76 2.30
C GLY A 61 -3.02 18.55 2.70
N THR A 62 -3.82 18.90 1.71
CA THR A 62 -5.04 19.70 1.89
C THR A 62 -6.15 18.96 2.64
N SER A 63 -6.19 17.63 2.54
CA SER A 63 -7.20 16.79 3.22
C SER A 63 -6.52 15.64 3.98
N PRO A 64 -5.89 15.92 5.14
CA PRO A 64 -5.04 14.95 5.85
C PRO A 64 -5.85 13.86 6.54
N GLY A 65 -5.45 12.60 6.39
CA GLY A 65 -6.24 11.44 6.79
C GLY A 65 -5.51 10.12 6.85
N TRP A 66 -6.22 9.02 7.07
CA TRP A 66 -5.65 7.69 7.06
C TRP A 66 -6.47 6.74 6.19
N MET A 67 -5.77 5.84 5.53
CA MET A 67 -6.32 4.75 4.74
C MET A 67 -5.92 3.44 5.39
N ALA A 68 -6.84 2.48 5.41
CA ALA A 68 -6.53 1.11 5.81
C ALA A 68 -7.26 0.12 4.92
N GLY A 69 -6.65 -1.04 4.69
CA GLY A 69 -7.20 -2.08 3.84
C GLY A 69 -6.21 -3.19 3.61
N ALA A 70 -6.20 -3.72 2.40
CA ALA A 70 -5.36 -4.85 2.04
C ALA A 70 -4.86 -4.74 0.61
N LEU A 71 -3.85 -5.55 0.32
CA LEU A 71 -3.33 -5.72 -1.02
C LEU A 71 -3.09 -7.19 -1.33
N LEU A 72 -3.17 -7.51 -2.61
CA LEU A 72 -2.80 -8.81 -3.16
C LEU A 72 -2.00 -8.55 -4.44
N GLY A 73 -0.88 -9.24 -4.61
CA GLY A 73 -0.04 -9.07 -5.76
C GLY A 73 0.72 -10.32 -6.15
N TYR A 74 1.28 -10.27 -7.34
CA TYR A 74 2.23 -11.22 -7.87
C TYR A 74 3.53 -10.49 -8.17
N ARG A 75 4.66 -11.09 -7.78
CA ARG A 75 5.98 -10.61 -8.18
C ARG A 75 6.79 -11.73 -8.81
N ASN A 76 7.70 -11.36 -9.70
CA ASN A 76 8.65 -12.29 -10.28
C ASN A 76 9.99 -11.62 -10.48
N THR A 77 11.05 -12.39 -10.32
CA THR A 77 12.43 -11.96 -10.57
C THR A 77 12.81 -12.38 -11.99
N LEU A 78 13.37 -11.45 -12.77
CA LEU A 78 13.81 -11.74 -14.14
C LEU A 78 15.09 -12.57 -14.07
N SER A 79 15.04 -13.81 -14.59
CA SER A 79 16.19 -14.70 -14.76
C SER A 79 17.09 -14.88 -13.52
N GLY A 80 16.50 -14.82 -12.30
CA GLY A 80 17.25 -14.95 -11.04
C GLY A 80 18.16 -13.76 -10.69
N GLY A 81 18.07 -12.65 -11.44
CA GLY A 81 18.87 -11.45 -11.23
C GLY A 81 18.35 -10.53 -10.12
N ARG A 82 18.85 -9.29 -10.08
CA ARG A 82 18.42 -8.26 -9.12
C ARG A 82 17.13 -7.56 -9.52
N TRP A 83 16.77 -7.60 -10.80
CA TRP A 83 15.58 -6.93 -11.34
C TRP A 83 14.38 -7.88 -11.38
N GLY A 84 13.21 -7.32 -11.14
CA GLY A 84 11.94 -8.02 -11.24
C GLY A 84 10.82 -7.09 -11.64
N TYR A 85 9.62 -7.65 -11.70
CA TYR A 85 8.39 -6.90 -11.90
C TYR A 85 7.34 -7.35 -10.89
N PHE A 86 6.35 -6.49 -10.67
CA PHE A 86 5.18 -6.81 -9.88
C PHE A 86 3.91 -6.29 -10.55
N VAL A 87 2.81 -6.97 -10.23
CA VAL A 87 1.44 -6.49 -10.45
C VAL A 87 0.70 -6.65 -9.14
N GLU A 88 0.01 -5.61 -8.68
CA GLU A 88 -0.70 -5.61 -7.41
C GLU A 88 -2.09 -4.96 -7.56
N GLY A 89 -3.07 -5.54 -6.87
CA GLY A 89 -4.35 -4.91 -6.58
C GLY A 89 -4.35 -4.41 -5.14
N LYS A 90 -4.83 -3.19 -4.94
CA LYS A 90 -5.00 -2.58 -3.61
C LYS A 90 -6.46 -2.20 -3.42
N ALA A 91 -7.02 -2.58 -2.28
CA ALA A 91 -8.30 -2.08 -1.82
C ALA A 91 -8.07 -1.41 -0.47
N ARG A 92 -8.18 -0.08 -0.43
CA ARG A 92 -8.01 0.73 0.78
C ARG A 92 -9.31 1.50 1.04
N TYR A 93 -9.74 1.49 2.28
CA TYR A 93 -10.84 2.33 2.76
C TYR A 93 -10.24 3.60 3.31
N LEU A 94 -10.85 4.74 2.98
CA LEU A 94 -10.50 6.04 3.54
C LEU A 94 -11.27 6.20 4.83
N PHE A 95 -10.53 6.46 5.90
CA PHE A 95 -11.10 6.86 7.16
C PHE A 95 -10.71 8.33 7.34
N LEU A 96 -11.65 9.26 7.09
CA LEU A 96 -11.36 10.69 7.12
C LEU A 96 -12.42 11.54 7.82
N LYS A 97 -12.15 11.85 9.10
CA LYS A 97 -11.99 13.22 9.64
C LYS A 97 -11.56 13.13 11.10
N GLY A 98 -10.49 13.85 11.48
CA GLY A 98 -10.23 14.16 12.90
C GLY A 98 -9.21 13.32 13.67
N ALA A 99 -8.10 12.87 13.09
CA ALA A 99 -7.02 12.30 13.92
C ALA A 99 -6.15 13.38 14.62
N VAL A 100 -6.21 14.65 14.18
CA VAL A 100 -5.48 15.77 14.81
C VAL A 100 -6.27 16.36 16.00
N THR A 101 -7.58 16.18 16.03
CA THR A 101 -8.46 16.56 17.15
C THR A 101 -9.05 15.28 17.71
N GLY A 102 -8.47 14.76 18.80
CA GLY A 102 -8.73 13.45 19.41
C GLY A 102 -10.06 12.78 19.09
N HIS A 103 -10.03 11.47 18.83
CA HIS A 103 -11.20 10.62 18.66
C HIS A 103 -12.27 10.93 19.73
N TYR A 104 -13.34 11.63 19.34
CA TYR A 104 -14.57 11.68 20.12
C TYR A 104 -15.37 10.42 19.81
N ALA A 105 -15.86 9.73 20.84
CA ALA A 105 -16.58 8.46 20.75
C ALA A 105 -17.96 8.54 20.03
N GLY A 106 -18.24 9.62 19.31
CA GLY A 106 -19.47 9.88 18.56
C GLY A 106 -19.26 10.16 17.07
N ALA A 107 -18.14 9.72 16.48
CA ALA A 107 -17.93 9.83 15.03
C ALA A 107 -19.03 9.07 14.27
N THR A 108 -19.72 9.76 13.35
CA THR A 108 -20.82 9.19 12.57
C THR A 108 -20.29 8.42 11.35
N PRO A 109 -21.05 7.43 10.82
CA PRO A 109 -20.64 6.57 9.68
C PRO A 109 -20.39 7.30 8.34
N GLU A 110 -20.50 8.62 8.31
CA GLU A 110 -20.44 9.47 7.12
C GLU A 110 -18.99 9.73 6.63
N ASP A 111 -17.99 9.40 7.45
CA ASP A 111 -16.56 9.59 7.16
C ASP A 111 -15.88 8.35 6.51
N LEU A 112 -16.67 7.32 6.17
CA LEU A 112 -16.18 6.06 5.61
C LEU A 112 -16.40 6.06 4.09
N SER A 113 -15.39 6.52 3.35
CA SER A 113 -15.43 6.52 1.89
C SER A 113 -14.64 5.35 1.34
N PHE A 114 -15.26 4.57 0.45
CA PHE A 114 -14.53 3.55 -0.30
C PHE A 114 -13.59 4.24 -1.29
N VAL A 115 -12.27 4.18 -1.05
CA VAL A 115 -11.33 4.55 -2.10
C VAL A 115 -11.41 3.48 -3.16
N SER A 116 -11.54 3.89 -4.42
CA SER A 116 -11.53 2.98 -5.58
C SER A 116 -10.47 1.89 -5.43
N PRO A 117 -10.78 0.65 -5.86
CA PRO A 117 -9.75 -0.37 -5.96
C PRO A 117 -8.68 0.12 -6.94
N GLY A 118 -7.42 0.05 -6.53
CA GLY A 118 -6.27 0.46 -7.31
C GLY A 118 -5.58 -0.75 -7.93
N LEU A 119 -5.07 -0.59 -9.15
CA LEU A 119 -4.15 -1.53 -9.78
C LEU A 119 -2.79 -0.86 -9.94
N GLY A 120 -1.73 -1.57 -9.56
CA GLY A 120 -0.35 -1.14 -9.69
C GLY A 120 0.44 -2.14 -10.51
N PHE A 121 1.30 -1.63 -11.39
CA PHE A 121 2.32 -2.39 -12.09
C PHE A 121 3.64 -1.66 -11.92
N GLY A 122 4.75 -2.39 -11.84
CA GLY A 122 6.04 -1.75 -11.68
C GLY A 122 7.21 -2.70 -11.68
N LEU A 123 8.39 -2.11 -11.49
CA LEU A 123 9.66 -2.82 -11.42
C LEU A 123 10.10 -2.95 -9.97
N THR A 124 10.82 -4.02 -9.67
CA THR A 124 11.50 -4.22 -8.40
C THR A 124 13.00 -4.35 -8.62
N TYR A 125 13.77 -3.90 -7.64
CA TYR A 125 15.21 -4.12 -7.58
C TYR A 125 15.58 -4.68 -6.20
N ARG A 126 16.42 -5.71 -6.18
CA ARG A 126 16.97 -6.31 -4.97
C ARG A 126 18.43 -5.88 -4.81
N PHE A 127 18.73 -5.26 -3.67
CA PHE A 127 20.09 -4.91 -3.26
C PHE A 127 20.86 -6.15 -2.83
#